data_AF-A0A1H5HR24-F1
#
_entry.id   AF-A0A1H5HR24-F1
#
_cell.length_a   1.000
_cell.length_b   1.000
_cell.length_c   1.000
_cell.angle_alpha   90.00
_cell.angle_beta   90.00
_cell.angle_gamma   90.00
#
_symmetry.space_group_name_H-M   'P 1'
#
loop_
_entity.id
_entity.type
_entity.pdbx_description
1 polymer ?
#
loop_
_entity_poly.entity_id
_entity_poly.type
_entity_poly.pdbx_seq_one_letter_code
_entity_poly.pdbx_strand_id
1 'polypeptide(L)'
;MTSVDTDSLRAAMRDAIRASDVRLSKYNPLPRILALDDFNEGTNGWTELIGNFNGRGDLDTVDAHMRDFRTPQLSNATFFDTGTHGAMTGTYSLKLATRPYPGHTATAIRRLTMAGRGLVQIEAYLTYKAEAQLGGDEERDRYGEVAWDGNLHPSEAQFGAFTVATDLCGDGGTRYHTVARFQNTDADGNLVRRLSYPVVPEPTPKEHLEGKFALPYAADFTAPDPSDWRYIGDPMEMCFNEVPTKVNWHYVRWLVDTEKRCNVEFQLNDRLIDMSDVPVPVYDEPYESLDNLLNFYFSVRTLSGVRNFLFLDSVVISADW
;
A
#
# COMPACT_ATOMS: atom_id res chain seq x y z
N MET A 1 -26.00 24.26 -36.72
CA MET A 1 -24.71 23.65 -36.38
C MET A 1 -24.48 23.86 -34.90
N THR A 2 -24.70 22.83 -34.10
CA THR A 2 -24.41 22.83 -32.66
C THR A 2 -22.90 22.96 -32.47
N SER A 3 -22.44 23.98 -31.76
CA SER A 3 -21.05 24.08 -31.33
C SER A 3 -20.74 22.84 -30.51
N VAL A 4 -19.90 21.96 -31.03
CA VAL A 4 -19.34 20.86 -30.22
C VAL A 4 -18.62 21.53 -29.06
N ASP A 5 -19.03 21.19 -27.84
CA ASP A 5 -18.34 21.63 -26.65
C ASP A 5 -16.90 21.13 -26.73
N THR A 6 -15.97 22.08 -26.82
CA THR A 6 -14.55 21.80 -27.08
C THR A 6 -13.95 21.01 -25.92
N ASP A 7 -14.46 21.19 -24.70
CA ASP A 7 -13.97 20.49 -23.53
C ASP A 7 -14.47 19.04 -23.48
N SER A 8 -15.73 18.80 -23.84
CA SER A 8 -16.26 17.45 -24.06
C SER A 8 -15.46 16.69 -25.14
N LEU A 9 -15.13 17.35 -26.26
CA LEU A 9 -14.32 16.72 -27.31
C LEU A 9 -12.89 16.38 -26.82
N ARG A 10 -12.25 17.30 -26.08
CA ARG A 10 -10.92 17.06 -25.50
C ARG A 10 -10.92 15.90 -24.52
N ALA A 11 -11.94 15.81 -23.66
CA ALA A 11 -12.11 14.70 -22.73
C ALA A 11 -12.25 13.37 -23.50
N ALA A 12 -13.16 13.31 -24.48
CA ALA A 12 -13.37 12.12 -25.30
C ALA A 12 -12.11 11.68 -26.06
N MET A 13 -11.34 12.63 -26.60
CA MET A 13 -10.06 12.31 -27.26
C MET A 13 -9.01 11.77 -26.29
N ARG A 14 -8.92 12.34 -25.08
CA ARG A 14 -8.02 11.85 -24.03
C ARG A 14 -8.36 10.42 -23.65
N ASP A 15 -9.66 10.15 -23.46
CA ASP A 15 -10.14 8.82 -23.08
C ASP A 15 -9.91 7.81 -24.20
N ALA A 16 -10.15 8.20 -25.46
CA ALA A 16 -9.86 7.34 -26.62
C ALA A 16 -8.37 6.96 -26.72
N ILE A 17 -7.47 7.92 -26.51
CA ILE A 17 -6.01 7.67 -26.51
C ILE A 17 -5.65 6.70 -25.37
N ARG A 18 -6.16 6.93 -24.16
CA ARG A 18 -5.90 6.07 -22.99
C ARG A 18 -6.42 4.65 -23.19
N ALA A 19 -7.66 4.52 -23.67
CA ALA A 19 -8.27 3.22 -23.93
C ALA A 19 -7.55 2.44 -25.06
N SER A 20 -6.81 3.14 -25.94
CA SER A 20 -6.01 2.50 -26.98
C SER A 20 -4.63 2.01 -26.51
N ASP A 21 -4.12 2.50 -25.38
CA ASP A 21 -2.86 2.02 -24.79
C ASP A 21 -3.16 0.91 -23.77
N VAL A 22 -2.76 -0.33 -24.09
CA VAL A 22 -2.99 -1.49 -23.22
C VAL A 22 -2.41 -1.31 -21.80
N ARG A 23 -1.33 -0.51 -21.65
CA ARG A 23 -0.71 -0.23 -20.35
C ARG A 23 -1.59 0.64 -19.47
N LEU A 24 -2.45 1.48 -20.07
CA LEU A 24 -3.32 2.43 -19.38
C LEU A 24 -4.79 2.02 -19.37
N SER A 25 -5.26 1.28 -20.38
CA SER A 25 -6.67 0.89 -20.58
C SER A 25 -7.28 0.06 -19.43
N LYS A 26 -6.42 -0.53 -18.58
CA LYS A 26 -6.82 -1.30 -17.39
C LYS A 26 -7.01 -0.43 -16.13
N TYR A 27 -6.80 0.88 -16.24
CA TYR A 27 -6.90 1.89 -15.18
C TYR A 27 -7.98 2.92 -15.52
N ASN A 28 -8.38 3.71 -14.52
CA ASN A 28 -9.35 4.81 -14.61
C ASN A 28 -8.76 6.13 -14.11
N PRO A 29 -7.65 6.64 -14.68
CA PRO A 29 -6.90 7.77 -14.13
C PRO A 29 -7.63 9.11 -14.28
N LEU A 30 -7.35 10.03 -13.35
CA LEU A 30 -7.72 11.44 -13.47
C LEU A 30 -7.15 12.09 -14.76
N PRO A 31 -7.68 13.24 -15.20
CA PRO A 31 -7.30 13.90 -16.46
C PRO A 31 -5.81 14.11 -16.72
N ARG A 32 -4.97 14.24 -15.70
CA ARG A 32 -3.52 14.38 -15.83
C ARG A 32 -2.81 13.18 -15.19
N ILE A 33 -2.08 12.41 -15.99
CA ILE A 33 -1.22 11.33 -15.48
C ILE A 33 0.12 11.96 -15.10
N LEU A 34 0.52 11.81 -13.84
CA LEU A 34 1.80 12.27 -13.31
C LEU A 34 2.88 11.20 -13.49
N ALA A 35 2.52 9.93 -13.30
CA ALA A 35 3.41 8.79 -13.47
C ALA A 35 2.65 7.54 -13.92
N LEU A 36 3.31 6.76 -14.78
CA LEU A 36 3.03 5.34 -15.03
C LEU A 36 4.32 4.60 -14.70
N ASP A 37 4.36 4.01 -13.52
CA ASP A 37 5.51 3.28 -13.00
C ASP A 37 5.41 1.81 -13.44
N ASP A 38 5.98 1.49 -14.62
CA ASP A 38 6.07 0.13 -15.16
C ASP A 38 7.31 -0.60 -14.62
N PHE A 39 7.10 -1.62 -13.78
CA PHE A 39 8.18 -2.32 -13.11
C PHE A 39 8.99 -3.27 -14.01
N ASN A 40 8.60 -3.43 -15.28
CA ASN A 40 9.46 -4.06 -16.29
C ASN A 40 10.66 -3.18 -16.66
N GLU A 41 10.58 -1.87 -16.44
CA GLU A 41 11.63 -0.91 -16.81
C GLU A 41 12.50 -0.44 -15.64
N GLY A 42 12.17 -0.85 -14.40
CA GLY A 42 12.92 -0.47 -13.21
C GLY A 42 12.01 -0.22 -12.01
N THR A 43 12.57 0.28 -10.91
CA THR A 43 11.75 0.61 -9.71
C THR A 43 10.99 1.93 -9.85
N ASN A 44 11.22 2.71 -10.91
CA ASN A 44 10.57 4.01 -11.15
C ASN A 44 10.62 4.95 -9.93
N GLY A 45 11.72 4.90 -9.17
CA GLY A 45 11.93 5.73 -7.98
C GLY A 45 11.12 5.32 -6.75
N TRP A 46 10.50 4.14 -6.75
CA TRP A 46 10.09 3.45 -5.53
C TRP A 46 11.33 2.96 -4.79
N THR A 47 11.42 3.27 -3.50
CA THR A 47 12.56 2.93 -2.65
C THR A 47 12.09 2.55 -1.25
N GLU A 48 12.99 2.01 -0.43
CA GLU A 48 12.76 1.78 0.99
C GLU A 48 12.37 3.06 1.71
N LEU A 49 11.31 2.99 2.51
CA LEU A 49 11.08 3.95 3.58
C LEU A 49 12.01 3.58 4.74
N ILE A 50 12.97 4.45 5.05
CA ILE A 50 13.85 4.28 6.20
C ILE A 50 13.67 5.44 7.18
N GLY A 51 13.80 5.15 8.47
CA GLY A 51 13.75 6.14 9.52
C GLY A 51 14.91 7.13 9.43
N ASN A 52 14.70 8.30 10.03
CA ASN A 52 15.79 9.26 10.17
C ASN A 52 16.90 8.64 11.05
N PHE A 53 18.14 8.93 10.69
CA PHE A 53 19.29 8.73 11.54
C PHE A 53 19.71 10.09 12.13
N ASN A 54 20.66 10.09 13.05
CA ASN A 54 21.13 11.31 13.68
C ASN A 54 21.68 12.32 12.65
N GLY A 55 21.79 13.60 13.05
CA GLY A 55 22.30 14.66 12.17
C GLY A 55 23.76 14.50 11.71
N ARG A 56 24.44 13.39 12.04
CA ARG A 56 25.81 13.06 11.63
C ARG A 56 25.89 12.00 10.54
N GLY A 57 24.77 11.41 10.13
CA GLY A 57 24.80 10.34 9.12
C GLY A 57 25.01 8.94 9.69
N ASP A 58 24.82 8.72 10.99
CA ASP A 58 25.12 7.44 11.64
C ASP A 58 23.96 6.45 11.52
N LEU A 59 24.10 5.46 10.65
CA LEU A 59 23.08 4.44 10.40
C LEU A 59 22.77 3.57 11.64
N ASP A 60 23.66 3.51 12.63
CA ASP A 60 23.42 2.75 13.86
C ASP A 60 22.33 3.40 14.74
N THR A 61 21.97 4.65 14.42
CA THR A 61 20.93 5.43 15.11
C THR A 61 19.57 5.40 14.42
N VAL A 62 19.41 4.65 13.32
CA VAL A 62 18.08 4.43 12.72
C VAL A 62 17.17 3.73 13.73
N ASP A 63 15.95 4.26 13.88
CA ASP A 63 14.93 3.73 14.77
C ASP A 63 14.77 2.21 14.64
N ALA A 64 14.69 1.51 15.78
CA ALA A 64 14.69 0.06 15.82
C ALA A 64 13.58 -0.57 14.96
N HIS A 65 12.40 0.04 14.93
CA HIS A 65 11.27 -0.44 14.14
C HIS A 65 11.46 -0.29 12.62
N MET A 66 12.18 0.74 12.15
CA MET A 66 12.40 1.01 10.70
C MET A 66 13.72 0.47 10.16
N ARG A 67 14.67 0.09 11.03
CA ARG A 67 16.03 -0.32 10.64
C ARG A 67 16.10 -1.48 9.62
N ASP A 68 15.00 -2.21 9.46
CA ASP A 68 14.91 -3.36 8.57
C ASP A 68 13.59 -3.36 7.78
N PHE A 69 13.12 -2.18 7.36
CA PHE A 69 12.04 -2.05 6.37
C PHE A 69 12.56 -2.50 4.99
N ARG A 70 12.72 -3.82 4.82
CA ARG A 70 13.29 -4.46 3.63
C ARG A 70 12.98 -3.71 2.32
N THR A 71 14.04 -3.35 1.60
CA THR A 71 13.95 -2.63 0.33
C THR A 71 13.02 -3.33 -0.66
N PRO A 72 12.25 -2.56 -1.46
CA PRO A 72 11.48 -3.13 -2.56
C PRO A 72 12.40 -3.78 -3.59
N GLN A 73 11.94 -4.87 -4.20
CA GLN A 73 12.70 -5.66 -5.15
C GLN A 73 11.92 -5.85 -6.44
N LEU A 74 12.58 -5.77 -7.60
CA LEU A 74 11.99 -6.28 -8.83
C LEU A 74 11.92 -7.81 -8.75
N SER A 75 10.74 -8.36 -8.99
CA SER A 75 10.48 -9.79 -8.88
C SER A 75 9.60 -10.28 -10.01
N ASN A 76 9.94 -11.46 -10.50
CA ASN A 76 9.14 -12.22 -11.44
C ASN A 76 8.14 -13.18 -10.74
N ALA A 77 7.88 -12.99 -9.44
CA ALA A 77 6.99 -13.83 -8.63
C ALA A 77 7.30 -15.33 -8.80
N THR A 78 8.51 -15.74 -8.36
CA THR A 78 8.98 -17.13 -8.47
C THR A 78 8.50 -17.99 -7.31
N PHE A 79 8.04 -19.19 -7.65
CA PHE A 79 7.65 -20.25 -6.74
C PHE A 79 8.42 -21.54 -7.04
N PHE A 80 8.56 -22.39 -6.04
CA PHE A 80 9.45 -23.56 -6.11
C PHE A 80 8.95 -24.65 -7.08
N ASP A 81 7.65 -24.76 -7.30
CA ASP A 81 6.96 -25.79 -8.10
C ASP A 81 6.49 -25.28 -9.46
N THR A 82 5.88 -24.08 -9.50
CA THR A 82 5.33 -23.50 -10.73
C THR A 82 6.32 -22.62 -11.49
N GLY A 83 7.51 -22.36 -10.92
CA GLY A 83 8.52 -21.49 -11.52
C GLY A 83 8.11 -20.02 -11.48
N THR A 84 8.24 -19.33 -12.61
CA THR A 84 7.94 -17.89 -12.73
C THR A 84 6.45 -17.69 -13.02
N HIS A 85 5.73 -16.94 -12.18
CA HIS A 85 4.37 -16.52 -12.50
C HIS A 85 4.35 -15.28 -13.40
N GLY A 86 5.24 -14.33 -13.14
CA GLY A 86 5.25 -13.03 -13.83
C GLY A 86 4.26 -12.02 -13.23
N ALA A 87 4.33 -10.80 -13.77
CA ALA A 87 3.43 -9.72 -13.42
C ALA A 87 2.11 -9.82 -14.22
N MET A 88 1.11 -9.01 -13.89
CA MET A 88 -0.11 -8.92 -14.72
C MET A 88 0.23 -8.43 -16.14
N THR A 89 1.23 -7.56 -16.25
CA THR A 89 1.78 -6.99 -17.47
C THR A 89 3.29 -7.27 -17.49
N GLY A 90 3.70 -8.20 -18.34
CA GLY A 90 5.10 -8.53 -18.53
C GLY A 90 5.67 -9.47 -17.46
N THR A 91 6.96 -9.31 -17.17
CA THR A 91 7.75 -10.25 -16.37
C THR A 91 7.93 -9.77 -14.93
N TYR A 92 8.15 -8.47 -14.70
CA TYR A 92 8.56 -7.94 -13.40
C TYR A 92 7.46 -7.15 -12.71
N SER A 93 7.41 -7.32 -11.39
CA SER A 93 6.57 -6.60 -10.43
C SER A 93 7.45 -6.03 -9.33
N LEU A 94 7.01 -4.98 -8.65
CA LEU A 94 7.64 -4.51 -7.42
C LEU A 94 7.18 -5.39 -6.26
N LYS A 95 8.10 -6.09 -5.60
CA LYS A 95 7.84 -6.95 -4.46
C LYS A 95 8.28 -6.29 -3.16
N LEU A 96 7.38 -6.23 -2.20
CA LEU A 96 7.66 -6.04 -0.78
C LEU A 96 7.66 -7.40 -0.08
N ALA A 97 8.60 -7.61 0.83
CA ALA A 97 8.76 -8.88 1.52
C ALA A 97 9.12 -8.68 2.98
N THR A 98 8.29 -9.20 3.87
CA THR A 98 8.60 -9.18 5.31
C THR A 98 9.68 -10.21 5.66
N ARG A 99 10.28 -10.06 6.85
CA ARG A 99 10.94 -11.15 7.55
C ARG A 99 9.92 -12.13 8.12
N PRO A 100 10.34 -13.38 8.41
CA PRO A 100 9.54 -14.33 9.17
C PRO A 100 9.57 -13.96 10.66
N TYR A 101 8.99 -12.80 11.01
CA TYR A 101 8.96 -12.27 12.37
C TYR A 101 7.63 -11.54 12.60
N PRO A 102 6.81 -11.92 13.61
CA PRO A 102 5.53 -11.28 13.87
C PRO A 102 5.65 -9.76 14.04
N GLY A 103 4.81 -9.02 13.32
CA GLY A 103 4.84 -7.55 13.25
C GLY A 103 5.85 -6.97 12.27
N HIS A 104 6.71 -7.77 11.62
CA HIS A 104 7.65 -7.22 10.65
C HIS A 104 6.91 -6.55 9.49
N THR A 105 7.40 -5.37 9.09
CA THR A 105 6.82 -4.56 8.03
C THR A 105 7.90 -4.24 6.99
N ALA A 106 7.52 -4.28 5.72
CA ALA A 106 8.30 -3.74 4.62
C ALA A 106 7.48 -2.66 3.92
N THR A 107 8.12 -1.53 3.61
CA THR A 107 7.45 -0.35 3.06
C THR A 107 8.24 0.21 1.88
N ALA A 108 7.56 0.40 0.76
CA ALA A 108 8.09 1.16 -0.37
C ALA A 108 7.40 2.50 -0.49
N ILE A 109 8.20 3.54 -0.67
CA ILE A 109 7.75 4.92 -0.80
C ILE A 109 8.14 5.49 -2.17
N ARG A 110 7.24 6.27 -2.75
CA ARG A 110 7.43 7.11 -3.93
C ARG A 110 7.23 8.56 -3.50
N ARG A 111 8.20 9.42 -3.83
CA ARG A 111 8.22 10.81 -3.39
C ARG A 111 8.11 11.75 -4.58
N LEU A 112 7.10 12.62 -4.57
CA LEU A 112 6.85 13.66 -5.54
C LEU A 112 6.61 14.99 -4.80
N THR A 113 6.41 16.06 -5.57
CA THR A 113 6.02 17.38 -5.06
C THR A 113 4.76 17.82 -5.79
N MET A 114 3.76 18.29 -5.06
CA MET A 114 2.52 18.82 -5.63
C MET A 114 2.82 20.09 -6.44
N ALA A 115 2.38 20.11 -7.71
CA ALA A 115 2.40 21.31 -8.56
C ALA A 115 1.04 22.04 -8.59
N GLY A 116 0.02 21.48 -7.94
CA GLY A 116 -1.31 22.06 -7.75
C GLY A 116 -2.06 21.38 -6.61
N ARG A 117 -3.29 21.81 -6.38
CA ARG A 117 -4.23 21.25 -5.38
C ARG A 117 -5.51 20.82 -6.08
N GLY A 118 -6.16 19.83 -5.51
CA GLY A 118 -7.37 19.21 -6.04
C GLY A 118 -7.34 17.70 -5.83
N LEU A 119 -7.97 16.96 -6.73
CA LEU A 119 -8.00 15.50 -6.66
C LEU A 119 -6.67 14.90 -7.09
N VAL A 120 -6.23 13.91 -6.32
CA VAL A 120 -5.09 13.06 -6.61
C VAL A 120 -5.50 11.61 -6.44
N GLN A 121 -5.04 10.77 -7.36
CA GLN A 121 -5.40 9.36 -7.41
C GLN A 121 -4.17 8.48 -7.59
N ILE A 122 -4.12 7.39 -6.85
CA ILE A 122 -3.18 6.29 -7.05
C ILE A 122 -3.94 5.02 -7.42
N GLU A 123 -3.44 4.31 -8.43
CA GLU A 123 -3.99 3.03 -8.88
C GLU A 123 -2.89 1.99 -9.04
N ALA A 124 -3.20 0.74 -8.73
CA ALA A 124 -2.31 -0.39 -8.95
C ALA A 124 -3.08 -1.68 -9.19
N TYR A 125 -2.46 -2.61 -9.91
CA TYR A 125 -2.79 -4.03 -9.75
C TYR A 125 -1.82 -4.64 -8.76
N LEU A 126 -2.34 -5.28 -7.72
CA LEU A 126 -1.53 -5.93 -6.69
C LEU A 126 -1.93 -7.39 -6.49
N THR A 127 -0.99 -8.20 -6.01
CA THR A 127 -1.29 -9.53 -5.46
C THR A 127 -0.55 -9.68 -4.16
N TYR A 128 -1.10 -10.49 -3.25
CA TYR A 128 -0.51 -10.72 -1.94
C TYR A 128 -0.54 -12.20 -1.58
N LYS A 129 0.39 -12.63 -0.71
CA LYS A 129 0.43 -14.01 -0.17
C LYS A 129 1.39 -14.14 1.01
N ALA A 130 1.16 -15.16 1.84
CA ALA A 130 2.20 -15.69 2.69
C ALA A 130 3.19 -16.57 1.89
N GLU A 131 4.40 -16.74 2.40
CA GLU A 131 5.37 -17.67 1.84
C GLU A 131 4.83 -19.10 1.85
N ALA A 132 4.92 -19.75 0.69
CA ALA A 132 4.59 -21.16 0.56
C ALA A 132 5.62 -22.00 1.33
N GLN A 133 5.12 -22.81 2.27
CA GLN A 133 5.94 -23.71 3.07
C GLN A 133 5.87 -25.12 2.48
N LEU A 134 7.00 -25.82 2.51
CA LEU A 134 7.11 -27.23 2.11
C LEU A 134 7.18 -28.14 3.32
N GLY A 135 6.55 -29.31 3.18
CA GLY A 135 6.51 -30.35 4.21
C GLY A 135 5.71 -29.96 5.44
N GLY A 136 5.36 -30.95 6.25
CA GLY A 136 4.54 -30.76 7.43
C GLY A 136 3.80 -32.04 7.82
N ASP A 137 3.32 -32.04 9.05
CA ASP A 137 2.33 -32.99 9.55
C ASP A 137 0.96 -32.30 9.60
N GLU A 138 -0.08 -33.00 10.07
CA GLU A 138 -1.46 -32.48 10.17
C GLU A 138 -1.57 -31.13 10.93
N GLU A 139 -0.61 -30.80 11.79
CA GLU A 139 -0.56 -29.50 12.47
C GLU A 139 -0.31 -28.31 11.52
N ARG A 140 0.40 -28.53 10.40
CA ARG A 140 0.66 -27.48 9.39
C ARG A 140 -0.48 -27.31 8.39
N ASP A 141 -1.43 -28.23 8.38
CA ASP A 141 -2.68 -28.11 7.64
C ASP A 141 -3.67 -27.16 8.33
N ARG A 142 -3.22 -26.44 9.38
CA ARG A 142 -4.02 -25.43 10.07
C ARG A 142 -3.20 -24.20 10.42
N TYR A 143 -3.83 -23.03 10.32
CA TYR A 143 -3.34 -21.80 10.95
C TYR A 143 -4.53 -20.94 11.37
N GLY A 144 -4.57 -20.56 12.66
CA GLY A 144 -5.74 -19.92 13.24
C GLY A 144 -7.00 -20.77 13.05
N GLU A 145 -8.06 -20.16 12.51
CA GLU A 145 -9.32 -20.83 12.22
C GLU A 145 -9.35 -21.58 10.87
N VAL A 146 -8.36 -21.36 10.00
CA VAL A 146 -8.31 -21.96 8.66
C VAL A 146 -7.61 -23.32 8.72
N ALA A 147 -8.32 -24.36 8.30
CA ALA A 147 -7.76 -25.68 8.05
C ALA A 147 -7.79 -25.98 6.56
N TRP A 148 -6.80 -26.73 6.08
CA TRP A 148 -6.77 -27.20 4.71
C TRP A 148 -7.89 -28.23 4.48
N ASP A 149 -8.68 -28.00 3.45
CA ASP A 149 -9.79 -28.89 3.05
C ASP A 149 -9.81 -29.18 1.54
N GLY A 150 -8.75 -28.76 0.82
CA GLY A 150 -8.65 -28.83 -0.64
C GLY A 150 -9.19 -27.60 -1.37
N ASN A 151 -10.03 -26.78 -0.75
CA ASN A 151 -10.51 -25.50 -1.29
C ASN A 151 -9.91 -24.30 -0.57
N LEU A 152 -9.57 -24.46 0.70
CA LEU A 152 -8.93 -23.47 1.55
C LEU A 152 -7.53 -23.93 1.93
N HIS A 153 -6.60 -22.98 2.06
CA HIS A 153 -5.24 -23.25 2.49
C HIS A 153 -4.87 -22.31 3.65
N PRO A 154 -4.24 -22.83 4.74
CA PRO A 154 -3.93 -22.03 5.93
C PRO A 154 -3.00 -20.84 5.67
N SER A 155 -2.27 -20.84 4.55
CA SER A 155 -1.45 -19.68 4.13
C SER A 155 -2.25 -18.40 3.89
N GLU A 156 -3.57 -18.51 3.68
CA GLU A 156 -4.43 -17.33 3.63
C GLU A 156 -4.42 -16.62 4.99
N ALA A 157 -4.72 -17.33 6.06
CA ALA A 157 -4.71 -16.77 7.41
C ALA A 157 -3.29 -16.36 7.86
N GLN A 158 -2.23 -16.93 7.28
CA GLN A 158 -0.85 -16.51 7.56
C GLN A 158 -0.49 -15.13 6.98
N PHE A 159 -1.31 -14.55 6.09
CA PHE A 159 -1.10 -13.20 5.58
C PHE A 159 -1.72 -12.17 6.53
N GLY A 160 -0.91 -11.23 7.05
CA GLY A 160 -1.35 -10.21 8.00
C GLY A 160 -2.15 -9.08 7.35
N ALA A 161 -1.43 -8.14 6.73
CA ALA A 161 -2.05 -6.97 6.11
C ALA A 161 -1.19 -6.35 5.00
N PHE A 162 -1.84 -5.58 4.12
CA PHE A 162 -1.17 -4.58 3.28
C PHE A 162 -1.80 -3.21 3.48
N THR A 163 -1.01 -2.15 3.27
CA THR A 163 -1.46 -0.76 3.40
C THR A 163 -1.12 0.00 2.13
N VAL A 164 -2.00 0.89 1.70
CA VAL A 164 -1.71 1.99 0.79
C VAL A 164 -2.01 3.30 1.51
N ALA A 165 -1.10 4.25 1.40
CA ALA A 165 -1.16 5.47 2.17
C ALA A 165 -0.41 6.62 1.49
N THR A 166 -0.66 7.83 1.95
CA THR A 166 0.04 9.04 1.50
C THR A 166 0.67 9.76 2.67
N ASP A 167 1.82 10.38 2.46
CA ASP A 167 2.40 11.38 3.36
C ASP A 167 2.40 12.72 2.63
N LEU A 168 1.50 13.61 3.06
CA LEU A 168 1.17 14.86 2.39
C LEU A 168 1.49 16.04 3.28
N CYS A 169 1.92 17.14 2.66
CA CYS A 169 2.19 18.38 3.38
C CYS A 169 1.88 19.58 2.48
N GLY A 170 1.27 20.62 3.05
CA GLY A 170 0.97 21.85 2.32
C GLY A 170 0.52 22.98 3.24
N ASP A 171 0.29 24.14 2.65
CA ASP A 171 -0.36 25.29 3.28
C ASP A 171 0.39 25.77 4.51
N GLY A 172 1.70 25.99 4.35
CA GLY A 172 2.58 26.44 5.42
C GLY A 172 3.08 25.30 6.30
N GLY A 173 3.24 24.11 5.73
CA GLY A 173 3.83 22.96 6.44
C GLY A 173 2.83 22.07 7.19
N THR A 174 1.52 22.21 6.96
CA THR A 174 0.53 21.29 7.56
C THR A 174 0.71 19.90 6.96
N ARG A 175 1.25 18.98 7.75
CA ARG A 175 1.44 17.58 7.37
C ARG A 175 0.24 16.74 7.78
N TYR A 176 -0.08 15.71 7.00
CA TYR A 176 -1.12 14.74 7.30
C TYR A 176 -0.91 13.46 6.49
N HIS A 177 -1.45 12.35 6.99
CA HIS A 177 -1.49 11.08 6.28
C HIS A 177 -2.92 10.70 5.96
N THR A 178 -3.13 10.23 4.74
CA THR A 178 -4.30 9.41 4.45
C THR A 178 -3.82 7.96 4.46
N VAL A 179 -4.62 7.02 4.95
CA VAL A 179 -4.20 5.63 5.15
C VAL A 179 -5.39 4.69 4.94
N ALA A 180 -5.19 3.64 4.13
CA ALA A 180 -6.10 2.52 4.01
C ALA A 180 -5.34 1.20 4.12
N ARG A 181 -5.64 0.41 5.14
CA ARG A 181 -5.05 -0.91 5.36
C ARG A 181 -6.08 -2.01 5.12
N PHE A 182 -5.78 -2.96 4.25
CA PHE A 182 -6.50 -4.22 4.23
C PHE A 182 -5.91 -5.16 5.28
N GLN A 183 -6.65 -5.36 6.38
CA GLN A 183 -6.33 -6.33 7.41
C GLN A 183 -6.93 -7.68 7.01
N ASN A 184 -6.08 -8.63 6.61
CA ASN A 184 -6.53 -9.96 6.25
C ASN A 184 -6.72 -10.85 7.48
N THR A 185 -5.74 -10.85 8.39
CA THR A 185 -5.76 -11.64 9.63
C THR A 185 -5.32 -10.81 10.82
N ASP A 186 -5.90 -11.01 12.01
CA ASP A 186 -5.43 -10.38 13.25
C ASP A 186 -4.18 -11.07 13.86
N ALA A 187 -3.76 -10.62 15.04
CA ALA A 187 -2.58 -11.15 15.73
C ALA A 187 -2.79 -12.57 16.32
N ASP A 188 -4.05 -12.98 16.50
CA ASP A 188 -4.42 -14.29 17.02
C ASP A 188 -4.62 -15.32 15.89
N GLY A 189 -4.55 -14.89 14.63
CA GLY A 189 -4.67 -15.75 13.47
C GLY A 189 -6.10 -15.85 12.91
N ASN A 190 -7.03 -15.01 13.36
CA ASN A 190 -8.41 -15.00 12.86
C ASN A 190 -8.53 -14.15 11.60
N LEU A 191 -9.32 -14.60 10.62
CA LEU A 191 -9.56 -13.84 9.41
C LEU A 191 -10.44 -12.62 9.72
N VAL A 192 -9.91 -11.45 9.40
CA VAL A 192 -10.59 -10.16 9.53
C VAL A 192 -11.17 -9.75 8.17
N ARG A 193 -10.32 -9.76 7.14
CA ARG A 193 -10.64 -9.38 5.76
C ARG A 193 -11.37 -8.03 5.64
N ARG A 194 -10.89 -6.99 6.30
CA ARG A 194 -11.54 -5.65 6.29
C ARG A 194 -10.55 -4.54 6.03
N LEU A 195 -11.05 -3.46 5.44
CA LEU A 195 -10.31 -2.20 5.44
C LEU A 195 -10.34 -1.57 6.83
N SER A 196 -9.23 -0.96 7.20
CA SER A 196 -9.06 -0.17 8.42
C SER A 196 -8.25 1.09 8.17
N TYR A 197 -8.41 2.05 9.08
CA TYR A 197 -7.70 3.32 9.09
C TYR A 197 -7.31 3.69 10.53
N PRO A 198 -6.20 4.42 10.73
CA PRO A 198 -5.82 4.94 12.04
C PRO A 198 -6.57 6.23 12.36
N VAL A 199 -6.82 6.49 13.65
CA VAL A 199 -7.41 7.76 14.14
C VAL A 199 -6.38 8.74 14.71
N VAL A 200 -5.09 8.41 14.59
CA VAL A 200 -3.95 9.19 15.05
C VAL A 200 -2.94 9.36 13.91
N PRO A 201 -2.14 10.43 13.92
CA PRO A 201 -1.03 10.56 12.98
C PRO A 201 0.11 9.58 13.30
N GLU A 202 0.92 9.23 12.30
CA GLU A 202 2.10 8.39 12.50
C GLU A 202 3.12 9.10 13.41
N PRO A 203 3.81 8.40 14.33
CA PRO A 203 4.82 9.03 15.19
C PRO A 203 5.97 9.67 14.39
N THR A 204 6.37 10.88 14.77
CA THR A 204 7.40 11.65 14.05
C THR A 204 8.83 11.40 14.54
N PRO A 205 9.84 11.45 13.66
CA PRO A 205 11.23 11.35 14.10
C PRO A 205 11.66 12.42 15.13
N LYS A 206 10.98 13.58 15.15
CA LYS A 206 11.22 14.63 16.16
C LYS A 206 10.77 14.17 17.55
N GLU A 207 9.58 13.60 17.65
CA GLU A 207 9.07 13.06 18.91
C GLU A 207 9.93 11.87 19.42
N HIS A 208 10.52 11.07 18.52
CA HIS A 208 11.53 10.09 18.91
C HIS A 208 12.75 10.76 19.54
N LEU A 209 13.30 11.78 18.87
CA LEU A 209 14.46 12.54 19.34
C LEU A 209 14.20 13.23 20.70
N GLU A 210 12.97 13.68 20.92
CA GLU A 210 12.50 14.26 22.19
C GLU A 210 12.21 13.20 23.27
N GLY A 211 12.32 11.91 22.94
CA GLY A 211 12.08 10.80 23.86
C GLY A 211 10.61 10.55 24.19
N LYS A 212 9.68 11.12 23.41
CA LYS A 212 8.22 10.89 23.58
C LYS A 212 7.83 9.47 23.23
N PHE A 213 8.53 8.85 22.29
CA PHE A 213 8.38 7.44 21.96
C PHE A 213 9.70 6.76 21.61
N ALA A 214 9.77 5.46 21.82
CA ALA A 214 10.84 4.60 21.33
C ALA A 214 10.22 3.27 20.88
N LEU A 215 9.80 3.21 19.61
CA LEU A 215 9.10 2.06 19.08
C LEU A 215 10.06 0.85 18.98
N PRO A 216 9.71 -0.31 19.57
CA PRO A 216 10.53 -1.51 19.48
C PRO A 216 10.55 -2.07 18.05
N TYR A 217 11.49 -2.99 17.77
CA TYR A 217 11.51 -3.74 16.52
C TYR A 217 10.13 -4.34 16.23
N ALA A 218 9.68 -4.28 14.96
CA ALA A 218 8.38 -4.78 14.50
C ALA A 218 7.14 -4.08 15.08
N ALA A 219 7.28 -2.96 15.79
CA ALA A 219 6.15 -2.10 16.10
C ALA A 219 5.45 -1.64 14.82
N ASP A 220 4.15 -1.34 14.92
CA ASP A 220 3.41 -0.73 13.83
C ASP A 220 3.75 0.76 13.78
N PHE A 221 4.42 1.20 12.71
CA PHE A 221 4.83 2.59 12.57
C PHE A 221 3.67 3.51 12.17
N THR A 222 2.62 2.97 11.56
CA THR A 222 1.49 3.77 11.08
C THR A 222 0.60 4.22 12.24
N ALA A 223 0.29 3.31 13.16
CA ALA A 223 -0.36 3.62 14.44
C ALA A 223 0.05 2.55 15.46
N PRO A 224 0.91 2.90 16.45
CA PRO A 224 1.50 1.91 17.35
C PRO A 224 0.52 1.22 18.29
N ASP A 225 -0.52 1.92 18.74
CA ASP A 225 -1.57 1.34 19.58
C ASP A 225 -2.61 0.66 18.68
N PRO A 226 -2.82 -0.66 18.80
CA PRO A 226 -3.84 -1.37 18.03
C PRO A 226 -5.26 -0.80 18.22
N SER A 227 -5.53 -0.17 19.36
CA SER A 227 -6.82 0.45 19.67
C SER A 227 -7.05 1.79 18.96
N ASP A 228 -6.09 2.29 18.18
CA ASP A 228 -6.25 3.45 17.31
C ASP A 228 -6.75 3.08 15.90
N TRP A 229 -6.84 1.79 15.58
CA TRP A 229 -7.38 1.34 14.30
C TRP A 229 -8.90 1.20 14.33
N ARG A 230 -9.58 1.67 13.28
CA ARG A 230 -11.02 1.51 13.09
C ARG A 230 -11.27 0.79 11.77
N TYR A 231 -12.24 -0.12 11.76
CA TYR A 231 -12.66 -0.79 10.53
C TYR A 231 -13.69 0.05 9.76
N ILE A 232 -13.62 -0.03 8.44
CA ILE A 232 -14.62 0.54 7.53
C ILE A 232 -15.24 -0.56 6.67
N GLY A 233 -16.56 -0.47 6.49
CA GLY A 233 -17.32 -1.42 5.69
C GLY A 233 -17.34 -2.84 6.26
N ASP A 234 -18.03 -3.74 5.59
CA ASP A 234 -18.13 -5.15 5.97
C ASP A 234 -16.90 -5.96 5.53
N PRO A 235 -16.67 -7.17 6.11
CA PRO A 235 -15.69 -8.11 5.58
C PRO A 235 -15.78 -8.31 4.06
N MET A 236 -14.62 -8.38 3.43
CA MET A 236 -14.41 -8.52 2.00
C MET A 236 -13.61 -9.77 1.71
N GLU A 237 -14.30 -10.82 1.25
CA GLU A 237 -13.61 -11.96 0.67
C GLU A 237 -12.85 -11.53 -0.59
N MET A 238 -11.58 -11.90 -0.60
CA MET A 238 -10.68 -11.67 -1.73
C MET A 238 -10.50 -12.98 -2.48
N CYS A 239 -10.22 -12.91 -3.77
CA CYS A 239 -9.81 -14.08 -4.55
C CYS A 239 -8.39 -14.49 -4.14
N PHE A 240 -8.28 -15.21 -3.02
CA PHE A 240 -7.02 -15.82 -2.59
C PHE A 240 -6.67 -17.04 -3.47
N ASN A 241 -5.58 -17.73 -3.15
CA ASN A 241 -5.06 -18.83 -3.94
C ASN A 241 -5.51 -20.18 -3.38
N GLU A 242 -6.04 -21.03 -4.26
CA GLU A 242 -6.34 -22.44 -3.98
C GLU A 242 -5.10 -23.21 -3.49
N VAL A 243 -3.93 -22.87 -4.04
CA VAL A 243 -2.64 -23.46 -3.67
C VAL A 243 -1.65 -22.36 -3.28
N PRO A 244 -0.75 -22.61 -2.32
CA PRO A 244 0.13 -21.59 -1.76
C PRO A 244 1.14 -21.02 -2.78
N THR A 245 1.25 -21.60 -3.98
CA THR A 245 2.20 -21.24 -5.03
C THR A 245 1.57 -20.52 -6.23
N LYS A 246 0.27 -20.24 -6.21
CA LYS A 246 -0.39 -19.36 -7.20
C LYS A 246 -0.58 -17.94 -6.66
N VAL A 247 -0.95 -17.00 -7.53
CA VAL A 247 -1.32 -15.61 -7.20
C VAL A 247 -2.49 -15.14 -8.06
N ASN A 248 -3.31 -14.23 -7.54
CA ASN A 248 -4.38 -13.56 -8.27
C ASN A 248 -4.20 -12.03 -8.16
N TRP A 249 -4.35 -11.34 -9.28
CA TRP A 249 -4.19 -9.88 -9.33
C TRP A 249 -5.50 -9.18 -8.97
N HIS A 250 -5.40 -8.17 -8.12
CA HIS A 250 -6.49 -7.34 -7.65
C HIS A 250 -6.26 -5.89 -8.04
N TYR A 251 -7.32 -5.22 -8.49
CA TYR A 251 -7.28 -3.81 -8.80
C TYR A 251 -7.51 -2.98 -7.53
N VAL A 252 -6.69 -1.95 -7.33
CA VAL A 252 -6.85 -0.94 -6.28
C VAL A 252 -6.82 0.43 -6.90
N ARG A 253 -7.74 1.30 -6.49
CA ARG A 253 -7.74 2.74 -6.76
C ARG A 253 -8.06 3.48 -5.47
N TRP A 254 -7.35 4.58 -5.24
CA TRP A 254 -7.65 5.43 -4.10
C TRP A 254 -7.56 6.89 -4.49
N LEU A 255 -8.64 7.61 -4.19
CA LEU A 255 -8.87 9.00 -4.53
C LEU A 255 -8.85 9.85 -3.26
N VAL A 256 -8.05 10.91 -3.28
CA VAL A 256 -7.82 11.85 -2.17
C VAL A 256 -8.03 13.26 -2.70
N ASP A 257 -8.66 14.12 -1.89
CA ASP A 257 -8.80 15.55 -2.17
C ASP A 257 -7.75 16.31 -1.35
N THR A 258 -6.71 16.79 -2.03
CA THR A 258 -5.59 17.50 -1.39
C THR A 258 -5.92 18.95 -1.05
N GLU A 259 -6.97 19.53 -1.64
CA GLU A 259 -7.46 20.86 -1.31
C GLU A 259 -8.25 20.82 0.01
N LYS A 260 -9.06 19.77 0.19
CA LYS A 260 -9.84 19.56 1.42
C LYS A 260 -9.14 18.72 2.49
N ARG A 261 -8.00 18.09 2.14
CA ARG A 261 -7.22 17.18 2.98
C ARG A 261 -8.06 16.01 3.51
N CYS A 262 -8.85 15.41 2.63
CA CYS A 262 -9.74 14.31 2.98
C CYS A 262 -9.59 13.14 2.02
N ASN A 263 -9.94 11.94 2.51
CA ASN A 263 -10.20 10.81 1.63
C ASN A 263 -11.46 11.08 0.81
N VAL A 264 -11.59 10.46 -0.36
CA VAL A 264 -12.81 10.52 -1.17
C VAL A 264 -13.38 9.12 -1.35
N GLU A 265 -12.65 8.24 -2.02
CA GLU A 265 -13.15 6.90 -2.36
C GLU A 265 -12.00 5.91 -2.46
N PHE A 266 -12.22 4.70 -1.96
CA PHE A 266 -11.34 3.56 -2.16
C PHE A 266 -12.05 2.50 -3.00
N GLN A 267 -11.38 1.98 -4.01
CA GLN A 267 -11.85 0.85 -4.81
C GLN A 267 -10.93 -0.35 -4.62
N LEU A 268 -11.54 -1.50 -4.38
CA LEU A 268 -10.90 -2.81 -4.38
C LEU A 268 -11.68 -3.74 -5.29
N ASN A 269 -11.11 -4.09 -6.44
CA ASN A 269 -11.79 -4.81 -7.52
C ASN A 269 -13.10 -4.09 -7.92
N ASP A 270 -14.24 -4.73 -7.71
CA ASP A 270 -15.59 -4.24 -7.98
C ASP A 270 -16.22 -3.47 -6.80
N ARG A 271 -15.57 -3.46 -5.64
CA ARG A 271 -16.09 -2.79 -4.44
C ARG A 271 -15.64 -1.33 -4.39
N LEU A 272 -16.60 -0.42 -4.39
CA LEU A 272 -16.41 1.00 -4.13
C LEU A 272 -16.77 1.30 -2.67
N ILE A 273 -15.88 2.01 -1.99
CA ILE A 273 -15.99 2.31 -0.56
C ILE A 273 -15.87 3.82 -0.43
N ASP A 274 -16.95 4.43 0.05
CA ASP A 274 -16.96 5.84 0.41
C ASP A 274 -16.04 6.06 1.61
N MET A 275 -15.06 6.94 1.44
CA MET A 275 -14.08 7.27 2.48
C MET A 275 -14.26 8.70 2.98
N SER A 276 -15.28 9.43 2.53
CA SER A 276 -15.46 10.86 2.82
C SER A 276 -15.59 11.19 4.32
N ASP A 277 -16.14 10.27 5.10
CA ASP A 277 -16.26 10.39 6.57
C ASP A 277 -15.05 9.82 7.34
N VAL A 278 -14.04 9.27 6.65
CA VAL A 278 -12.83 8.76 7.29
C VAL A 278 -11.95 9.93 7.74
N PRO A 279 -11.68 10.08 9.05
CA PRO A 279 -10.88 11.19 9.56
C PRO A 279 -9.45 11.14 9.02
N VAL A 280 -8.89 12.33 8.81
CA VAL A 280 -7.50 12.55 8.40
C VAL A 280 -6.80 13.36 9.48
N PRO A 281 -6.16 12.70 10.47
CA PRO A 281 -5.45 13.39 11.53
C PRO A 281 -4.32 14.26 10.97
N VAL A 282 -4.23 15.50 11.46
CA VAL A 282 -3.14 16.43 11.12
C VAL A 282 -2.10 16.43 12.23
N TYR A 283 -0.85 16.72 11.88
CA TYR A 283 0.19 16.96 12.88
C TYR A 283 0.00 18.31 13.55
N ASP A 284 0.24 18.37 14.87
CA ASP A 284 0.17 19.62 15.63
C ASP A 284 1.24 20.63 15.20
N GLU A 285 2.42 20.14 14.83
CA GLU A 285 3.55 20.96 14.44
C GLU A 285 3.76 20.98 12.92
N PRO A 286 4.05 22.16 12.33
CA PRO A 286 4.31 22.26 10.90
C PRO A 286 5.68 21.68 10.52
N TYR A 287 5.73 21.13 9.31
CA TYR A 287 6.96 20.67 8.64
C TYR A 287 7.41 21.71 7.61
N GLU A 288 8.22 22.67 8.06
CA GLU A 288 8.61 23.85 7.25
C GLU A 288 9.35 23.51 5.94
N SER A 289 10.17 22.45 5.92
CA SER A 289 10.99 22.10 4.76
C SER A 289 10.32 21.16 3.75
N LEU A 290 9.11 20.69 4.06
CA LEU A 290 8.38 19.70 3.24
C LEU A 290 7.09 20.28 2.64
N ASP A 291 6.96 21.60 2.49
CA ASP A 291 5.77 22.18 1.88
C ASP A 291 5.54 21.63 0.46
N ASN A 292 4.29 21.29 0.14
CA ASN A 292 3.89 20.60 -1.10
C ASN A 292 4.38 19.16 -1.25
N LEU A 293 4.68 18.45 -0.15
CA LEU A 293 5.02 17.02 -0.19
C LEU A 293 3.88 16.19 -0.79
N LEU A 294 4.23 15.32 -1.75
CA LEU A 294 3.33 14.33 -2.35
C LEU A 294 3.99 12.96 -2.32
N ASN A 295 3.94 12.29 -1.17
CA ASN A 295 4.44 10.93 -1.07
C ASN A 295 3.29 9.92 -1.11
N PHE A 296 3.57 8.77 -1.72
CA PHE A 296 2.74 7.58 -1.67
C PHE A 296 3.57 6.44 -1.12
N TYR A 297 2.96 5.55 -0.35
CA TYR A 297 3.63 4.33 0.05
C TYR A 297 2.70 3.13 0.05
N PHE A 298 3.29 1.96 -0.21
CA PHE A 298 2.69 0.67 0.02
C PHE A 298 3.48 -0.04 1.12
N SER A 299 2.79 -0.77 2.00
CA SER A 299 3.44 -1.63 2.99
C SER A 299 2.80 -3.00 3.06
N VAL A 300 3.58 -3.98 3.50
CA VAL A 300 3.12 -5.33 3.85
C VAL A 300 3.58 -5.65 5.26
N ARG A 301 2.69 -6.24 6.05
CA ARG A 301 2.93 -6.59 7.46
C ARG A 301 2.52 -8.03 7.71
N THR A 302 3.41 -8.79 8.33
CA THR A 302 3.13 -10.17 8.78
C THR A 302 2.78 -10.17 10.26
N LEU A 303 1.83 -11.01 10.66
CA LEU A 303 1.52 -11.28 12.07
C LEU A 303 1.80 -12.74 12.46
N SER A 304 2.00 -13.62 11.48
CA SER A 304 2.12 -15.07 11.67
C SER A 304 3.54 -15.58 11.90
N GLY A 305 4.55 -14.72 11.73
CA GLY A 305 5.95 -15.14 11.73
C GLY A 305 6.37 -15.87 10.46
N VAL A 306 5.50 -15.95 9.45
CA VAL A 306 5.84 -16.37 8.09
C VAL A 306 6.07 -15.12 7.24
N ARG A 307 6.95 -15.20 6.22
CA ARG A 307 7.13 -14.07 5.31
C ARG A 307 5.83 -13.78 4.59
N ASN A 308 5.50 -12.51 4.42
CA ASN A 308 4.39 -12.04 3.62
C ASN A 308 4.93 -11.22 2.46
N PHE A 309 4.30 -11.38 1.31
CA PHE A 309 4.69 -10.74 0.07
C PHE A 309 3.52 -9.92 -0.46
N LEU A 310 3.84 -8.70 -0.89
CA LEU A 310 2.97 -7.86 -1.69
C LEU A 310 3.69 -7.59 -3.00
N PHE A 311 3.03 -7.83 -4.12
CA PHE A 311 3.55 -7.57 -5.45
C PHE A 311 2.67 -6.51 -6.11
N LEU A 312 3.29 -5.53 -6.75
CA LEU A 312 2.63 -4.48 -7.53
C LEU A 312 3.06 -4.66 -8.99
N ASP A 313 2.10 -4.74 -9.89
CA ASP A 313 2.36 -4.91 -11.32
C ASP A 313 2.90 -3.63 -11.95
N SER A 314 2.16 -2.55 -11.75
CA SER A 314 2.49 -1.19 -12.17
C SER A 314 1.61 -0.22 -11.37
N VAL A 315 2.10 1.01 -11.20
CA VAL A 315 1.39 2.04 -10.43
C VAL A 315 1.12 3.26 -11.32
N VAL A 316 -0.12 3.75 -11.31
CA VAL A 316 -0.50 5.00 -11.97
C VAL A 316 -0.81 6.05 -10.92
N ILE A 317 -0.16 7.21 -11.03
CA ILE A 317 -0.45 8.39 -10.22
C ILE A 317 -1.02 9.45 -11.14
N SER A 318 -2.17 10.02 -10.79
CA SER A 318 -2.85 11.04 -11.59
C SER A 318 -3.47 12.14 -10.73
N ALA A 319 -3.76 13.28 -11.36
CA ALA A 319 -4.35 14.47 -10.74
C ALA A 319 -5.34 15.16 -11.70
N ASP A 320 -6.17 16.07 -11.18
CA ASP A 320 -7.11 16.87 -11.97
C ASP A 320 -6.60 18.27 -12.36
N TRP A 321 -5.60 18.79 -11.64
CA TRP A 321 -4.95 20.09 -11.87
C TRP A 321 -3.75 20.02 -12.81
#